data_AF-A0A7W3VK22-F1
#
_entry.id   AF-A0A7W3VK22-F1
#
_cell.length_a   1.000
_cell.length_b   1.000
_cell.length_c   1.000
_cell.angle_alpha   90.00
_cell.angle_beta   90.00
_cell.angle_gamma   90.00
#
_symmetry.space_group_name_H-M   'P 1'
#
loop_
_entity.id
_entity.type
_entity.pdbx_description
1 polymer ?
#
loop_
_entity_poly.entity_id
_entity_poly.type
_entity_poly.pdbx_seq_one_letter_code
_entity_poly.pdbx_strand_id
1 'polypeptide(L)'
;MKFRLYRFLCLLFLFGGGIQCLAQKIPAYSINELVCPTTNKEILDLYNMGFSALEQTEYYNTAGRIFFQIIQQDKKLCDAYYYTGVALTKQDKDNAAYTYLYYADSLATQPTLTFKVALAESALRIDNIGLARKKYEEIKQYFPNSPEGYFGLSLTATSIGDIVEGLVNTDRTLAKYKNTGLLTEQREQEIYFIKAILLRMNTQYDKAIAFFEKSKPYFGTTTDFLANYALATYELYKQTKEDKWKVESQRALEQIQDQTTLKDDFIHQFNYD
;
A
#
# COMPACT_ATOMS: atom_id res chain seq x y z
N MET A 1 2.25 0.19 -33.90
CA MET A 1 3.02 -0.49 -32.83
C MET A 1 2.08 -0.79 -31.68
N LYS A 2 1.73 -2.06 -31.44
CA LYS A 2 0.89 -2.47 -30.31
C LYS A 2 1.74 -2.47 -29.05
N PHE A 3 1.68 -1.42 -28.24
CA PHE A 3 2.31 -1.41 -26.92
C PHE A 3 1.59 -2.44 -26.04
N ARG A 4 2.27 -3.55 -25.74
CA ARG A 4 1.81 -4.46 -24.68
C ARG A 4 1.99 -3.70 -23.36
N LEU A 5 0.87 -3.38 -22.71
CA LEU A 5 0.86 -2.87 -21.35
C LEU A 5 1.39 -4.01 -20.45
N TYR A 6 2.69 -4.03 -20.17
CA TYR A 6 3.26 -5.00 -19.24
C TYR A 6 2.77 -4.63 -17.83
N ARG A 7 1.73 -5.33 -17.37
CA ARG A 7 1.34 -5.36 -15.95
C ARG A 7 2.52 -5.95 -15.19
N PHE A 8 3.39 -5.09 -14.67
CA PHE A 8 4.35 -5.47 -13.64
C PHE A 8 3.58 -5.71 -12.35
N LEU A 9 3.98 -6.78 -11.68
CA LEU A 9 3.34 -7.28 -10.49
C LEU A 9 3.27 -6.17 -9.44
N CYS A 10 2.13 -6.17 -8.76
CA CYS A 10 1.73 -5.20 -7.77
C CYS A 10 2.74 -5.04 -6.64
N LEU A 11 2.74 -3.84 -6.05
CA LEU A 11 3.45 -3.41 -4.85
C LEU A 11 3.11 -4.27 -3.62
N LEU A 12 3.41 -5.57 -3.68
CA LEU A 12 3.27 -6.51 -2.58
C LEU A 12 4.40 -6.31 -1.55
N PHE A 13 5.53 -5.73 -1.97
CA PHE A 13 6.68 -5.47 -1.10
C PHE A 13 6.76 -4.08 -0.47
N LEU A 14 5.73 -3.22 -0.61
CA LEU A 14 5.58 -2.09 0.32
C LEU A 14 5.10 -2.52 1.71
N PHE A 15 4.63 -3.77 1.86
CA PHE A 15 4.10 -4.28 3.12
C PHE A 15 4.87 -5.49 3.69
N GLY A 16 5.75 -6.13 2.91
CA GLY A 16 6.42 -7.40 3.27
C GLY A 16 7.85 -7.31 3.80
N GLY A 17 8.42 -6.11 3.93
CA GLY A 17 9.75 -5.92 4.51
C GLY A 17 9.68 -5.74 6.01
N GLY A 18 10.17 -6.72 6.78
CA GLY A 18 10.34 -6.61 8.23
C GLY A 18 11.14 -5.37 8.62
N ILE A 19 10.43 -4.30 8.95
CA ILE A 19 10.93 -3.17 9.73
C ILE A 19 9.98 -3.05 10.92
N GLN A 20 10.45 -3.55 12.05
CA GLN A 20 9.96 -3.16 13.36
C GLN A 20 10.16 -1.65 13.51
N CYS A 21 9.18 -0.85 13.07
CA CYS A 21 8.84 0.48 13.56
C CYS A 21 7.81 1.13 12.61
N LEU A 22 6.58 0.62 12.63
CA LEU A 22 5.42 1.48 12.41
C LEU A 22 5.32 2.43 13.61
N ALA A 23 6.13 3.48 13.60
CA ALA A 23 5.92 4.64 14.47
C ALA A 23 5.09 5.70 13.70
N GLN A 24 4.08 5.28 12.94
CA GLN A 24 2.81 5.99 13.11
C GLN A 24 2.44 5.72 14.56
N LYS A 25 2.41 6.77 15.40
CA LYS A 25 1.94 6.69 16.78
C LYS A 25 0.69 5.81 16.75
N ILE A 26 0.81 4.55 17.21
CA ILE A 26 -0.30 3.60 17.18
C ILE A 26 -1.40 4.36 17.93
N PRO A 27 -2.54 4.72 17.29
CA PRO A 27 -3.60 5.37 18.02
C PRO A 27 -3.89 4.45 19.19
N ALA A 28 -3.76 4.99 20.41
CA ALA A 28 -3.95 4.18 21.60
C ALA A 28 -5.32 3.54 21.48
N TYR A 29 -5.36 2.22 21.30
CA TYR A 29 -6.62 1.54 21.03
C TYR A 29 -7.56 1.81 22.20
N SER A 30 -8.68 2.48 21.94
CA SER A 30 -9.54 2.98 22.99
C SER A 30 -11.00 2.70 22.68
N ILE A 31 -11.72 2.22 23.70
CA ILE A 31 -13.16 2.02 23.62
C ILE A 31 -13.93 3.33 23.36
N ASN A 32 -13.31 4.48 23.61
CA ASN A 32 -13.90 5.80 23.35
C ASN A 32 -13.93 6.16 21.86
N GLU A 33 -13.20 5.42 21.03
CA GLU A 33 -13.07 5.68 19.59
C GLU A 33 -13.86 4.67 18.74
N LEU A 34 -14.68 3.81 19.37
CA LEU A 34 -15.50 2.82 18.68
C LEU A 34 -16.55 3.49 17.78
N VAL A 35 -16.62 3.04 16.54
CA VAL A 35 -17.58 3.52 15.53
C VAL A 35 -18.99 2.97 15.77
N CYS A 36 -19.06 1.72 16.22
CA CYS A 36 -20.26 0.99 16.63
C CYS A 36 -20.18 0.74 18.15
N PRO A 37 -20.47 1.76 18.98
CA PRO A 37 -20.34 1.64 20.42
C PRO A 37 -21.37 0.66 21.00
N THR A 38 -21.04 0.14 22.17
CA THR A 38 -21.92 -0.71 22.97
C THR A 38 -21.94 -0.26 24.42
N THR A 39 -23.05 -0.50 25.10
CA THR A 39 -23.18 -0.26 26.54
C THR A 39 -22.98 -1.54 27.37
N ASN A 40 -22.77 -2.69 26.71
CA ASN A 40 -22.54 -3.95 27.40
C ASN A 40 -21.14 -3.98 28.01
N LYS A 41 -21.07 -3.95 29.36
CA LYS A 41 -19.82 -3.92 30.11
C LYS A 41 -18.91 -5.12 29.80
N GLU A 42 -19.46 -6.32 29.64
CA GLU A 42 -18.67 -7.52 29.33
C GLU A 42 -17.99 -7.40 27.96
N ILE A 43 -18.68 -6.83 26.98
CA ILE A 43 -18.11 -6.57 25.65
C ILE A 43 -17.04 -5.48 25.74
N LEU A 44 -17.26 -4.42 26.52
CA LEU A 44 -16.25 -3.37 26.73
C LEU A 44 -14.97 -3.93 27.40
N ASP A 45 -15.13 -4.83 28.37
CA ASP A 45 -13.99 -5.53 28.99
C ASP A 45 -13.24 -6.40 27.98
N LEU A 46 -13.97 -7.10 27.09
CA LEU A 46 -13.38 -7.84 25.97
C LEU A 46 -12.62 -6.93 25.00
N TYR A 47 -13.14 -5.75 24.65
CA TYR A 47 -12.42 -4.80 23.80
C TYR A 47 -11.09 -4.38 24.44
N ASN A 48 -11.11 -4.00 25.72
CA ASN A 48 -9.90 -3.61 26.44
C ASN A 48 -8.85 -4.74 26.45
N MET A 49 -9.27 -5.98 26.73
CA MET A 49 -8.37 -7.15 26.68
C MET A 49 -7.83 -7.39 25.26
N GLY A 50 -8.67 -7.27 24.24
CA GLY A 50 -8.27 -7.40 22.84
C GLY A 50 -7.26 -6.33 22.41
N PHE A 51 -7.45 -5.09 22.86
CA PHE A 51 -6.54 -3.98 22.62
C PHE A 51 -5.18 -4.20 23.28
N SER A 52 -5.12 -4.59 24.55
CA SER A 52 -3.86 -4.95 25.21
C SER A 52 -3.15 -6.11 24.51
N ALA A 53 -3.89 -7.09 23.99
CA ALA A 53 -3.31 -8.18 23.21
C ALA A 53 -2.78 -7.72 21.83
N LEU A 54 -3.39 -6.72 21.18
CA LEU A 54 -2.94 -6.18 19.90
C LEU A 54 -1.64 -5.38 19.98
N GLU A 55 -1.23 -4.94 21.17
CA GLU A 55 0.03 -4.21 21.38
C GLU A 55 1.26 -5.13 21.32
N GLN A 56 1.07 -6.44 21.44
CA GLN A 56 2.15 -7.43 21.58
C GLN A 56 2.11 -8.46 20.45
N THR A 57 3.24 -8.70 19.80
CA THR A 57 3.30 -9.51 18.58
C THR A 57 2.96 -10.98 18.84
N GLU A 58 3.36 -11.49 19.99
CA GLU A 58 3.05 -12.82 20.49
C GLU A 58 1.55 -13.07 20.72
N TYR A 59 0.74 -12.00 20.87
CA TYR A 59 -0.67 -12.10 21.23
C TYR A 59 -1.65 -11.71 20.12
N TYR A 60 -1.19 -11.51 18.89
CA TYR A 60 -2.07 -11.23 17.75
C TYR A 60 -3.15 -12.30 17.53
N ASN A 61 -2.81 -13.58 17.74
CA ASN A 61 -3.81 -14.65 17.65
C ASN A 61 -4.88 -14.53 18.75
N THR A 62 -4.43 -14.30 19.99
CA THR A 62 -5.32 -14.10 21.16
C THR A 62 -6.25 -12.92 20.93
N ALA A 63 -5.72 -11.79 20.46
CA ALA A 63 -6.52 -10.61 20.13
C ALA A 63 -7.62 -10.94 19.11
N GLY A 64 -7.26 -11.62 18.02
CA GLY A 64 -8.23 -12.03 17.00
C GLY A 64 -9.34 -12.93 17.56
N ARG A 65 -9.02 -13.84 18.49
CA ARG A 65 -10.02 -14.69 19.16
C ARG A 65 -10.95 -13.89 20.09
N ILE A 66 -10.42 -12.90 20.81
CA ILE A 66 -11.20 -12.03 21.68
C ILE A 66 -12.19 -11.20 20.86
N PHE A 67 -11.76 -10.55 19.78
CA PHE A 67 -12.66 -9.78 18.92
C PHE A 67 -13.69 -10.67 18.22
N PHE A 68 -13.28 -11.87 17.80
CA PHE A 68 -14.23 -12.85 17.27
C PHE A 68 -15.30 -13.26 18.30
N GLN A 69 -14.93 -13.40 19.58
CA GLN A 69 -15.89 -13.65 20.66
C GLN A 69 -16.89 -12.50 20.80
N ILE A 70 -16.47 -11.24 20.67
CA ILE A 70 -17.38 -10.10 20.65
C ILE A 70 -18.39 -10.22 19.49
N ILE A 71 -17.93 -10.59 18.29
CA ILE A 71 -18.81 -10.82 17.12
C ILE A 71 -19.85 -11.92 17.41
N GLN A 72 -19.47 -12.98 18.12
CA GLN A 72 -20.42 -14.05 18.51
C GLN A 72 -21.49 -13.56 19.48
N GLN A 73 -21.17 -12.60 20.35
CA GLN A 73 -22.12 -12.00 21.29
C GLN A 73 -23.03 -10.97 20.62
N ASP A 74 -22.46 -10.12 19.76
CA ASP A 74 -23.22 -9.13 18.99
C ASP A 74 -22.62 -8.93 17.59
N LYS A 75 -23.34 -9.43 16.59
CA LYS A 75 -22.95 -9.42 15.17
C LYS A 75 -23.06 -8.03 14.53
N LYS A 76 -23.59 -7.01 15.22
CA LYS A 76 -23.73 -5.66 14.66
C LYS A 76 -22.54 -4.75 14.97
N LEU A 77 -21.62 -5.19 15.83
CA LEU A 77 -20.48 -4.37 16.26
C LEU A 77 -19.38 -4.33 15.21
N CYS A 78 -19.43 -3.33 14.32
CA CYS A 78 -18.50 -3.18 13.21
C CYS A 78 -17.02 -3.10 13.64
N ASP A 79 -16.71 -2.52 14.79
CA ASP A 79 -15.33 -2.45 15.32
C ASP A 79 -14.77 -3.84 15.65
N ALA A 80 -15.60 -4.78 16.13
CA ALA A 80 -15.13 -6.13 16.42
C ALA A 80 -14.69 -6.84 15.13
N TYR A 81 -15.41 -6.63 14.02
CA TYR A 81 -14.98 -7.08 12.70
C TYR A 81 -13.68 -6.39 12.27
N TYR A 82 -13.60 -5.07 12.43
CA TYR A 82 -12.40 -4.30 12.07
C TYR A 82 -11.15 -4.82 12.81
N TYR A 83 -11.21 -4.92 14.13
CA TYR A 83 -10.07 -5.36 14.93
C TYR A 83 -9.75 -6.86 14.77
N THR A 84 -10.74 -7.71 14.45
CA THR A 84 -10.47 -9.08 13.99
C THR A 84 -9.65 -9.06 12.69
N GLY A 85 -10.03 -8.22 11.72
CA GLY A 85 -9.29 -8.03 10.48
C GLY A 85 -7.87 -7.49 10.68
N VAL A 86 -7.68 -6.54 11.59
CA VAL A 86 -6.35 -6.02 11.98
C VAL A 86 -5.48 -7.12 12.58
N ALA A 87 -6.03 -7.90 13.53
CA ALA A 87 -5.32 -9.01 14.15
C ALA A 87 -4.91 -10.10 13.13
N LEU A 88 -5.76 -10.36 12.13
CA LEU A 88 -5.47 -11.31 11.06
C LEU A 88 -4.43 -10.79 10.06
N THR A 89 -4.45 -9.50 9.74
CA THR A 89 -3.42 -8.86 8.90
C THR A 89 -2.06 -9.00 9.55
N LYS A 90 -1.96 -8.76 10.87
CA LYS A 90 -0.73 -8.93 11.65
C LYS A 90 -0.24 -10.39 11.77
N GLN A 91 -1.04 -11.37 11.34
CA GLN A 91 -0.70 -12.79 11.26
C GLN A 91 -0.48 -13.25 9.81
N ASP A 92 -0.37 -12.33 8.85
CA ASP A 92 -0.23 -12.61 7.41
C ASP A 92 -1.40 -13.45 6.84
N LYS A 93 -2.58 -13.36 7.45
CA LYS A 93 -3.81 -14.06 7.02
C LYS A 93 -4.68 -13.14 6.18
N ASP A 94 -4.13 -12.59 5.10
CA ASP A 94 -4.74 -11.50 4.33
C ASP A 94 -6.11 -11.84 3.74
N ASN A 95 -6.31 -13.06 3.24
CA ASN A 95 -7.62 -13.50 2.73
C ASN A 95 -8.72 -13.49 3.81
N ALA A 96 -8.37 -13.90 5.03
CA ALA A 96 -9.31 -13.88 6.15
C ALA A 96 -9.52 -12.43 6.63
N ALA A 97 -8.45 -11.66 6.78
CA ALA A 97 -8.49 -10.27 7.18
C ALA A 97 -9.42 -9.44 6.27
N TYR A 98 -9.26 -9.61 4.96
CA TYR A 98 -10.09 -8.99 3.93
C TYR A 98 -11.59 -9.17 4.20
N THR A 99 -12.00 -10.40 4.53
CA THR A 99 -13.41 -10.73 4.77
C THR A 99 -13.96 -9.96 5.98
N TYR A 100 -13.22 -9.91 7.08
CA TYR A 100 -13.65 -9.19 8.28
C TYR A 100 -13.67 -7.67 8.06
N LEU A 101 -12.68 -7.12 7.37
CA LEU A 101 -12.64 -5.69 7.05
C LEU A 101 -13.78 -5.27 6.11
N TYR A 102 -14.20 -6.16 5.21
CA TYR A 102 -15.39 -5.93 4.38
C TYR A 102 -16.67 -5.81 5.23
N TYR A 103 -16.86 -6.69 6.20
CA TYR A 103 -17.99 -6.60 7.13
C TYR A 103 -17.94 -5.34 7.99
N ALA A 104 -16.75 -4.93 8.44
CA ALA A 104 -16.59 -3.70 9.21
C ALA A 104 -17.07 -2.46 8.44
N ASP A 105 -16.60 -2.26 7.20
CA ASP A 105 -17.04 -1.15 6.33
C ASP A 105 -18.54 -1.24 5.99
N SER A 106 -19.07 -2.46 5.82
CA SER A 106 -20.48 -2.68 5.44
C SER A 106 -21.47 -2.47 6.60
N LEU A 107 -21.06 -2.76 7.83
CA LEU A 107 -21.90 -2.63 9.03
C LEU A 107 -21.87 -1.22 9.62
N ALA A 108 -20.87 -0.41 9.29
CA ALA A 108 -20.78 0.97 9.72
C ALA A 108 -21.97 1.78 9.20
N THR A 109 -22.61 2.55 10.07
CA THR A 109 -23.81 3.36 9.72
C THR A 109 -23.47 4.62 8.93
N GLN A 110 -22.22 5.05 8.98
CA GLN A 110 -21.67 6.18 8.24
C GLN A 110 -20.32 5.79 7.66
N PRO A 111 -19.88 6.41 6.55
CA PRO A 111 -18.53 6.21 6.05
C PRO A 111 -17.49 6.47 7.14
N THR A 112 -16.56 5.53 7.30
CA THR A 112 -15.45 5.64 8.25
C THR A 112 -14.13 5.57 7.49
N LEU A 113 -13.30 6.59 7.61
CA LEU A 113 -12.01 6.66 6.90
C LEU A 113 -11.14 5.43 7.20
N THR A 114 -10.97 5.12 8.48
CA THR A 114 -10.14 4.01 8.95
C THR A 114 -10.58 2.66 8.37
N PHE A 115 -11.88 2.36 8.35
CA PHE A 115 -12.37 1.09 7.80
C PHE A 115 -12.17 1.00 6.30
N LYS A 116 -12.41 2.10 5.58
CA LYS A 116 -12.21 2.15 4.12
C LYS A 116 -10.74 1.99 3.74
N VAL A 117 -9.84 2.66 4.47
CA VAL A 117 -8.39 2.55 4.24
C VAL A 117 -7.94 1.10 4.49
N ALA A 118 -8.33 0.52 5.63
CA ALA A 118 -7.94 -0.85 5.96
C ALA A 118 -8.48 -1.88 4.94
N LEU A 119 -9.72 -1.72 4.49
CA LEU A 119 -10.30 -2.58 3.45
C LEU A 119 -9.59 -2.40 2.10
N ALA A 120 -9.26 -1.16 1.71
CA ALA A 120 -8.53 -0.89 0.47
C ALA A 120 -7.13 -1.53 0.49
N GLU A 121 -6.40 -1.37 1.59
CA GLU A 121 -5.07 -1.97 1.79
C GLU A 121 -5.13 -3.49 1.85
N SER A 122 -6.13 -4.05 2.53
CA SER A 122 -6.32 -5.50 2.55
C SER A 122 -6.66 -6.06 1.17
N ALA A 123 -7.41 -5.31 0.35
CA ALA A 123 -7.66 -5.68 -1.03
C ALA A 123 -6.37 -5.65 -1.88
N LEU A 124 -5.46 -4.70 -1.66
CA LEU A 124 -4.15 -4.69 -2.31
C LEU A 124 -3.30 -5.90 -1.95
N ARG A 125 -3.27 -6.31 -0.66
CA ARG A 125 -2.48 -7.48 -0.21
C ARG A 125 -2.93 -8.80 -0.85
N ILE A 126 -4.19 -8.91 -1.25
CA ILE A 126 -4.72 -10.07 -1.98
C ILE A 126 -4.82 -9.84 -3.49
N ASP A 127 -4.13 -8.82 -4.02
CA ASP A 127 -4.11 -8.46 -5.45
C ASP A 127 -5.49 -8.12 -6.05
N ASN A 128 -6.47 -7.74 -5.23
CA ASN A 128 -7.77 -7.26 -5.67
C ASN A 128 -7.73 -5.75 -5.96
N ILE A 129 -6.96 -5.38 -6.99
CA ILE A 129 -6.70 -3.99 -7.39
C ILE A 129 -7.98 -3.23 -7.73
N GLY A 130 -8.97 -3.90 -8.35
CA GLY A 130 -10.25 -3.28 -8.70
C GLY A 130 -11.04 -2.81 -7.49
N LEU A 131 -11.12 -3.64 -6.44
CA LEU A 131 -11.78 -3.24 -5.21
C LEU A 131 -10.98 -2.19 -4.44
N ALA A 132 -9.66 -2.34 -4.36
CA ALA A 132 -8.80 -1.33 -3.73
C ALA A 132 -9.00 0.04 -4.38
N ARG A 133 -8.99 0.11 -5.72
CA ARG A 133 -9.24 1.32 -6.49
C ARG A 133 -10.59 1.94 -6.13
N LYS A 134 -11.66 1.15 -6.17
CA LYS A 134 -13.01 1.61 -5.81
C LYS A 134 -13.05 2.20 -4.40
N LYS A 135 -12.39 1.56 -3.43
CA LYS A 135 -12.38 2.06 -2.04
C LYS A 135 -11.59 3.35 -1.87
N TYR A 136 -10.49 3.53 -2.60
CA TYR A 136 -9.79 4.82 -2.63
C TYR A 136 -10.59 5.93 -3.33
N GLU A 137 -11.39 5.60 -4.34
CA GLU A 137 -12.35 6.55 -4.93
C GLU A 137 -13.43 6.97 -3.92
N GLU A 138 -13.99 6.00 -3.17
CA GLU A 138 -14.90 6.30 -2.05
C GLU A 138 -14.21 7.19 -0.99
N ILE A 139 -12.95 6.92 -0.63
CA ILE A 139 -12.21 7.76 0.33
C ILE A 139 -12.06 9.19 -0.19
N LYS A 140 -11.66 9.38 -1.45
CA LYS A 140 -11.57 10.70 -2.08
C LYS A 140 -12.92 11.42 -2.08
N GLN A 141 -14.02 10.70 -2.25
CA GLN A 141 -15.38 11.26 -2.26
C GLN A 141 -15.85 11.67 -0.85
N TYR A 142 -15.75 10.79 0.14
CA TYR A 142 -16.28 11.01 1.48
C TYR A 142 -15.32 11.81 2.38
N PHE A 143 -14.02 11.72 2.12
CA PHE A 143 -12.95 12.37 2.90
C PHE A 143 -11.99 13.13 1.98
N PRO A 144 -12.45 14.15 1.23
CA PRO A 144 -11.64 14.82 0.21
C PRO A 144 -10.40 15.54 0.75
N ASN A 145 -10.34 15.80 2.06
CA ASN A 145 -9.20 16.40 2.74
C ASN A 145 -8.15 15.38 3.19
N SER A 146 -8.51 14.10 3.30
CA SER A 146 -7.59 13.04 3.64
C SER A 146 -6.64 12.76 2.45
N PRO A 147 -5.33 12.59 2.69
CA PRO A 147 -4.38 12.23 1.64
C PRO A 147 -4.56 10.78 1.16
N GLU A 148 -5.11 9.89 1.97
CA GLU A 148 -5.15 8.43 1.74
C GLU A 148 -5.88 8.06 0.45
N GLY A 149 -6.98 8.74 0.13
CA GLY A 149 -7.71 8.53 -1.12
C GLY A 149 -6.83 8.82 -2.33
N TYR A 150 -6.11 9.93 -2.32
CA TYR A 150 -5.22 10.33 -3.43
C TYR A 150 -4.00 9.43 -3.52
N PHE A 151 -3.43 9.03 -2.37
CA PHE A 151 -2.30 8.10 -2.29
C PHE A 151 -2.67 6.74 -2.90
N GLY A 152 -3.81 6.18 -2.52
CA GLY A 152 -4.24 4.89 -3.06
C GLY A 152 -4.63 4.94 -4.53
N LEU A 153 -5.14 6.07 -5.03
CA LEU A 153 -5.39 6.28 -6.46
C LEU A 153 -4.09 6.34 -7.26
N SER A 154 -3.04 7.02 -6.77
CA SER A 154 -1.73 7.02 -7.44
C SER A 154 -1.07 5.65 -7.37
N LEU A 155 -1.20 4.95 -6.24
CA LEU A 155 -0.68 3.59 -6.06
C LEU A 155 -1.31 2.61 -7.04
N THR A 156 -2.64 2.51 -7.06
CA THR A 156 -3.38 1.60 -7.96
C THR A 156 -3.21 1.95 -9.44
N ALA A 157 -2.94 3.23 -9.77
CA ALA A 157 -2.65 3.66 -11.13
C ALA A 157 -1.43 2.96 -11.74
N THR A 158 -0.43 2.61 -10.92
CA THR A 158 0.76 1.85 -11.37
C THR A 158 0.39 0.47 -11.91
N SER A 159 -0.67 -0.14 -11.38
CA SER A 159 -1.12 -1.48 -11.78
C SER A 159 -2.13 -1.45 -12.93
N ILE A 160 -3.02 -0.46 -12.95
CA ILE A 160 -4.11 -0.38 -13.95
C ILE A 160 -3.77 0.47 -15.18
N GLY A 161 -2.66 1.23 -15.16
CA GLY A 161 -2.23 2.06 -16.28
C GLY A 161 -2.94 3.42 -16.38
N ASP A 162 -3.58 3.89 -15.30
CA ASP A 162 -4.19 5.22 -15.23
C ASP A 162 -3.13 6.32 -14.97
N ILE A 163 -2.20 6.45 -15.93
CA ILE A 163 -0.94 7.18 -15.75
C ILE A 163 -1.19 8.67 -15.47
N VAL A 164 -2.09 9.31 -16.22
CA VAL A 164 -2.31 10.76 -16.14
C VAL A 164 -2.90 11.16 -14.78
N GLU A 165 -4.00 10.53 -14.39
CA GLU A 165 -4.64 10.82 -13.10
C GLU A 165 -3.76 10.32 -11.93
N GLY A 166 -3.01 9.22 -12.12
CA GLY A 166 -2.01 8.75 -11.17
C GLY A 166 -0.96 9.82 -10.85
N LEU A 167 -0.33 10.41 -11.87
CA LEU A 167 0.68 11.47 -11.70
C LEU A 167 0.09 12.69 -10.99
N VAL A 168 -1.09 13.16 -11.42
CA VAL A 168 -1.78 14.28 -10.75
C VAL A 168 -2.03 13.96 -9.28
N ASN A 169 -2.43 12.73 -8.96
CA ASN A 169 -2.69 12.32 -7.58
C ASN A 169 -1.42 12.17 -6.75
N THR A 170 -0.24 11.86 -7.32
CA THR A 170 1.02 11.91 -6.55
C THR A 170 1.31 13.31 -6.02
N ASP A 171 1.10 14.35 -6.84
CA ASP A 171 1.31 15.75 -6.44
C ASP A 171 0.29 16.21 -5.38
N ARG A 172 -0.99 15.85 -5.57
CA ARG A 172 -2.04 16.13 -4.57
C ARG A 172 -1.76 15.43 -3.24
N THR A 173 -1.27 14.20 -3.28
CA THR A 173 -0.94 13.42 -2.09
C THR A 173 0.17 14.07 -1.28
N LEU A 174 1.28 14.44 -1.94
CA LEU A 174 2.40 15.11 -1.29
C LEU A 174 1.97 16.44 -0.64
N ALA A 175 1.21 17.25 -1.38
CA ALA A 175 0.68 18.52 -0.87
C ALA A 175 -0.23 18.31 0.34
N LYS A 176 -1.11 17.30 0.32
CA LYS A 176 -2.04 17.01 1.43
C LYS A 176 -1.30 16.54 2.68
N TYR A 177 -0.39 15.56 2.57
CA TYR A 177 0.40 15.12 3.73
C TYR A 177 1.22 16.26 4.33
N LYS A 178 1.79 17.14 3.49
CA LYS A 178 2.51 18.33 3.96
C LYS A 178 1.59 19.29 4.71
N ASN A 179 0.42 19.59 4.15
CA ASN A 179 -0.54 20.52 4.75
C ASN A 179 -1.15 20.01 6.06
N THR A 180 -1.32 18.69 6.21
CA THR A 180 -1.82 18.08 7.45
C THR A 180 -0.72 17.85 8.49
N GLY A 181 0.55 18.12 8.17
CA GLY A 181 1.69 17.82 9.05
C GLY A 181 1.93 16.33 9.26
N LEU A 182 1.40 15.47 8.38
CA LEU A 182 1.50 14.01 8.47
C LEU A 182 2.55 13.42 7.51
N LEU A 183 3.27 14.26 6.77
CA LEU A 183 4.34 13.81 5.88
C LEU A 183 5.54 13.33 6.70
N THR A 184 5.72 12.01 6.75
CA THR A 184 6.96 11.39 7.24
C THR A 184 7.96 11.25 6.10
N GLU A 185 9.25 11.09 6.44
CA GLU A 185 10.30 10.84 5.45
C GLU A 185 9.99 9.59 4.62
N GLN A 186 9.64 8.47 5.27
CA GLN A 186 9.23 7.26 4.56
C GLN A 186 8.04 7.51 3.61
N ARG A 187 7.00 8.22 4.06
CA ARG A 187 5.81 8.49 3.24
C ARG A 187 6.16 9.34 2.01
N GLU A 188 7.05 10.31 2.17
CA GLU A 188 7.55 11.12 1.04
C GLU A 188 8.25 10.23 0.01
N GLN A 189 9.07 9.30 0.47
CA GLN A 189 9.83 8.38 -0.38
C GLN A 189 8.93 7.39 -1.12
N GLU A 190 7.87 6.89 -0.48
CA GLU A 190 6.84 6.07 -1.12
C GLU A 190 6.16 6.84 -2.26
N ILE A 191 5.83 8.12 -2.04
CA ILE A 191 5.21 8.98 -3.06
C ILE A 191 6.18 9.21 -4.24
N TYR A 192 7.46 9.43 -3.96
CA TYR A 192 8.49 9.55 -5.01
C TYR A 192 8.64 8.27 -5.81
N PHE A 193 8.61 7.12 -5.15
CA PHE A 193 8.71 5.83 -5.84
C PHE A 193 7.52 5.59 -6.77
N ILE A 194 6.28 5.80 -6.29
CA ILE A 194 5.06 5.71 -7.11
C ILE A 194 5.15 6.67 -8.30
N LYS A 195 5.57 7.93 -8.06
CA LYS A 195 5.73 8.93 -9.12
C LYS A 195 6.76 8.53 -10.16
N ALA A 196 7.88 7.94 -9.74
CA ALA A 196 8.93 7.46 -10.65
C ALA A 196 8.40 6.35 -11.58
N ILE A 197 7.67 5.38 -11.03
CA ILE A 197 7.03 4.31 -11.82
C ILE A 197 6.07 4.91 -12.86
N LEU A 198 5.20 5.83 -12.43
CA LEU A 198 4.24 6.48 -13.33
C LEU A 198 4.92 7.33 -14.41
N LEU A 199 6.00 8.05 -14.08
CA LEU A 199 6.79 8.82 -15.06
C LEU A 199 7.46 7.90 -16.09
N ARG A 200 7.99 6.76 -15.66
CA ARG A 200 8.54 5.73 -16.56
C ARG A 200 7.46 5.19 -17.49
N MET A 201 6.29 4.85 -16.95
CA MET A 201 5.14 4.42 -17.76
C MET A 201 4.68 5.50 -18.74
N ASN A 202 4.86 6.77 -18.37
CA ASN A 202 4.61 7.93 -19.22
C ASN A 202 5.79 8.28 -20.15
N THR A 203 6.79 7.42 -20.30
CA THR A 203 7.99 7.58 -21.15
C THR A 203 8.90 8.77 -20.79
N GLN A 204 8.71 9.39 -19.63
CA GLN A 204 9.55 10.48 -19.11
C GLN A 204 10.71 9.89 -18.27
N TYR A 205 11.60 9.15 -18.94
CA TYR A 205 12.60 8.30 -18.28
C TYR A 205 13.66 9.08 -17.48
N ASP A 206 14.11 10.22 -17.99
CA ASP A 206 15.01 11.15 -17.31
C ASP A 206 14.44 11.60 -15.96
N LYS A 207 13.17 12.03 -15.96
CA LYS A 207 12.47 12.45 -14.74
C LYS A 207 12.17 11.27 -13.83
N ALA A 208 11.83 10.11 -14.39
CA ALA A 208 11.60 8.90 -13.62
C ALA A 208 12.86 8.52 -12.82
N ILE A 209 14.03 8.49 -13.46
CA ILE A 209 15.33 8.23 -12.83
C ILE A 209 15.59 9.22 -11.70
N ALA A 210 15.35 10.52 -11.91
CA ALA A 210 15.53 11.51 -10.86
C ALA A 210 14.66 11.26 -9.62
N PHE A 211 13.43 10.78 -9.78
CA PHE A 211 12.57 10.40 -8.65
C PHE A 211 12.93 9.04 -8.05
N PHE A 212 13.40 8.07 -8.84
CA PHE A 212 13.95 6.84 -8.30
C PHE A 212 15.14 7.14 -7.39
N GLU A 213 16.10 7.97 -7.81
CA GLU A 213 17.25 8.35 -6.97
C GLU A 213 16.83 8.99 -5.64
N LYS A 214 15.75 9.78 -5.62
CA LYS A 214 15.19 10.30 -4.37
C LYS A 214 14.72 9.18 -3.44
N SER A 215 13.96 8.22 -3.99
CA SER A 215 13.38 7.08 -3.26
C SER A 215 14.36 5.95 -2.90
N LYS A 216 15.55 5.96 -3.49
CA LYS A 216 16.59 4.93 -3.34
C LYS A 216 17.00 4.65 -1.89
N PRO A 217 17.08 5.61 -0.95
CA PRO A 217 17.47 5.31 0.44
C PRO A 217 16.56 4.30 1.14
N TYR A 218 15.28 4.20 0.73
CA TYR A 218 14.30 3.29 1.31
C TYR A 218 14.04 2.05 0.45
N PHE A 219 14.07 2.21 -0.88
CA PHE A 219 13.63 1.16 -1.81
C PHE A 219 14.74 0.59 -2.69
N GLY A 220 15.95 1.14 -2.64
CA GLY A 220 17.01 0.90 -3.62
C GLY A 220 17.46 -0.55 -3.80
N THR A 221 17.13 -1.42 -2.84
CA THR A 221 17.45 -2.86 -2.86
C THR A 221 16.25 -3.75 -3.18
N THR A 222 15.05 -3.18 -3.31
CA THR A 222 13.83 -3.96 -3.60
C THR A 222 13.79 -4.36 -5.07
N THR A 223 13.25 -5.55 -5.36
CA THR A 223 13.08 -6.03 -6.75
C THR A 223 12.25 -5.04 -7.58
N ASP A 224 11.15 -4.51 -7.02
CA ASP A 224 10.30 -3.55 -7.72
C ASP A 224 11.06 -2.29 -8.12
N PHE A 225 11.90 -1.75 -7.22
CA PHE A 225 12.74 -0.60 -7.51
C PHE A 225 13.75 -0.92 -8.61
N LEU A 226 14.55 -1.98 -8.41
CA LEU A 226 15.62 -2.35 -9.32
C LEU A 226 15.09 -2.67 -10.73
N ALA A 227 13.97 -3.37 -10.83
CA ALA A 227 13.34 -3.70 -12.10
C ALA A 227 12.84 -2.45 -12.84
N ASN A 228 12.14 -1.55 -12.14
CA ASN A 228 11.65 -0.32 -12.77
C ASN A 228 12.79 0.67 -13.09
N TYR A 229 13.82 0.73 -12.25
CA TYR A 229 15.00 1.56 -12.48
C TYR A 229 15.80 1.07 -13.69
N ALA A 230 16.06 -0.24 -13.79
CA ALA A 230 16.70 -0.86 -14.95
C ALA A 230 15.94 -0.56 -16.24
N LEU A 231 14.61 -0.70 -16.22
CA LEU A 231 13.77 -0.35 -17.37
C LEU A 231 13.90 1.13 -17.77
N ALA A 232 13.88 2.04 -16.80
CA ALA A 232 13.97 3.47 -17.08
C ALA A 232 15.34 3.85 -17.67
N THR A 233 16.43 3.33 -17.12
CA THR A 233 17.80 3.59 -17.61
C THR A 233 18.06 2.90 -18.95
N TYR A 234 17.53 1.69 -19.18
CA TYR A 234 17.59 1.03 -20.48
C TYR A 234 16.89 1.82 -21.59
N GLU A 235 15.67 2.27 -21.34
CA GLU A 235 14.93 3.05 -22.33
C GLU A 235 15.57 4.42 -22.58
N LEU A 236 16.15 5.05 -21.54
CA LEU A 236 16.92 6.28 -21.73
C LEU A 236 18.20 6.03 -22.54
N TYR A 237 18.91 4.92 -22.30
CA TYR A 237 20.04 4.50 -23.13
C TYR A 237 19.64 4.32 -24.60
N LYS A 238 18.49 3.68 -24.88
CA LYS A 238 18.01 3.53 -26.25
C LYS A 238 17.77 4.86 -26.95
N GLN A 239 17.33 5.88 -26.20
CA GLN A 239 17.06 7.22 -26.71
C GLN A 239 18.33 8.04 -26.92
N THR A 240 19.27 8.02 -25.97
CA THR A 240 20.43 8.93 -25.96
C THR A 240 21.73 8.29 -26.44
N LYS A 241 21.81 6.95 -26.39
CA LYS A 241 23.02 6.15 -26.63
C LYS A 241 24.20 6.49 -25.69
N GLU A 242 23.92 7.10 -24.55
CA GLU A 242 24.94 7.38 -23.53
C GLU A 242 25.24 6.12 -22.70
N ASP A 243 26.50 5.67 -22.73
CA ASP A 243 26.95 4.44 -22.07
C ASP A 243 26.68 4.42 -20.56
N LYS A 244 26.63 5.58 -19.91
CA LYS A 244 26.26 5.70 -18.49
C LYS A 244 24.95 4.95 -18.21
N TRP A 245 23.92 5.14 -19.02
CA TRP A 245 22.61 4.55 -18.79
C TRP A 245 22.57 3.06 -19.08
N LYS A 246 23.40 2.58 -20.03
CA LYS A 246 23.64 1.14 -20.24
C LYS A 246 24.23 0.51 -18.98
N VAL A 247 25.27 1.12 -18.41
CA VAL A 247 25.93 0.62 -17.19
C VAL A 247 24.98 0.62 -15.98
N GLU A 248 24.22 1.71 -15.77
CA GLU A 248 23.25 1.77 -14.66
C GLU A 248 22.14 0.72 -14.80
N SER A 249 21.66 0.47 -16.03
CA SER A 249 20.65 -0.55 -16.29
C SER A 249 21.17 -1.96 -15.98
N GLN A 250 22.36 -2.29 -16.49
CA GLN A 250 22.99 -3.59 -16.24
C GLN A 250 23.24 -3.81 -14.74
N ARG A 251 23.77 -2.80 -14.04
CA ARG A 251 24.00 -2.86 -12.59
C ARG A 251 22.71 -3.12 -11.82
N ALA A 252 21.62 -2.44 -12.17
CA ALA A 252 20.35 -2.64 -11.49
C ALA A 252 19.81 -4.06 -11.70
N LEU A 253 19.96 -4.64 -12.90
CA LEU A 253 19.58 -6.03 -13.17
C LEU A 253 20.42 -7.03 -12.36
N GLU A 254 21.73 -6.83 -12.27
CA GLU A 254 22.64 -7.68 -11.50
C GLU A 254 22.31 -7.70 -10.00
N GLN A 255 21.73 -6.62 -9.48
CA GLN A 255 21.34 -6.50 -8.07
C GLN A 255 20.03 -7.20 -7.72
N ILE A 256 19.25 -7.65 -8.72
CA ILE A 256 17.99 -8.36 -8.46
C ILE A 256 18.30 -9.78 -7.99
N GLN A 257 18.18 -10.00 -6.68
CA GLN A 257 18.47 -11.28 -6.03
C GLN A 257 17.36 -12.32 -6.27
N ASP A 258 16.10 -11.89 -6.21
CA ASP A 258 14.94 -12.75 -6.44
C ASP A 258 14.30 -12.45 -7.79
N GLN A 259 14.62 -13.31 -8.77
CA GLN A 259 14.05 -13.24 -10.11
C GLN A 259 12.77 -14.06 -10.26
N THR A 260 12.37 -14.84 -9.24
CA THR A 260 11.17 -15.71 -9.31
C THR A 260 9.87 -14.92 -9.41
N THR A 261 9.90 -13.66 -8.97
CA THR A 261 8.79 -12.71 -9.03
C THR A 261 8.73 -11.95 -10.36
N LEU A 262 9.78 -12.03 -11.18
CA LEU A 262 9.83 -11.43 -12.51
C LEU A 262 9.31 -12.43 -13.54
N LYS A 263 8.55 -11.94 -14.51
CA LYS A 263 8.14 -12.76 -15.66
C LYS A 263 9.36 -13.02 -16.54
N ASP A 264 9.44 -14.21 -17.13
CA ASP A 264 10.54 -14.60 -18.03
C ASP A 264 10.77 -13.58 -19.16
N ASP A 265 9.71 -12.93 -19.65
CA ASP A 265 9.78 -11.92 -20.70
C ASP A 265 10.43 -10.59 -20.26
N PHE A 266 10.55 -10.33 -18.96
CA PHE A 266 11.20 -9.14 -18.42
C PHE A 266 12.68 -9.09 -18.79
N ILE A 267 13.44 -10.16 -18.54
CA ILE A 267 14.89 -10.17 -18.78
C ILE A 267 15.17 -10.12 -20.28
N HIS A 268 14.34 -10.78 -21.09
CA HIS A 268 14.50 -10.82 -22.55
C HIS A 268 14.27 -9.47 -23.26
N GLN A 269 13.69 -8.47 -22.59
CA GLN A 269 13.48 -7.15 -23.20
C GLN A 269 14.77 -6.30 -23.26
N PHE A 270 15.81 -6.68 -22.50
CA PHE A 270 17.07 -5.94 -22.45
C PHE A 270 18.04 -6.46 -23.51
N ASN A 271 18.16 -5.72 -24.61
CA ASN A 271 19.19 -5.93 -25.63
C ASN A 271 20.11 -4.69 -25.71
N TYR A 272 21.39 -4.88 -25.40
CA TYR A 272 22.42 -3.83 -25.36
C TYR A 272 23.38 -3.86 -26.54
N ASP A 273 23.10 -4.71 -27.54
CA ASP A 273 23.83 -4.83 -28.81
C ASP A 273 23.49 -3.68 -29.79
#